data_AF-A0A4R6WUW1-F1
#
_entry.id   AF-A0A4R6WUW1-F1
#
_cell.length_a   1.000
_cell.length_b   1.000
_cell.length_c   1.000
_cell.angle_alpha   90.00
_cell.angle_beta   90.00
_cell.angle_gamma   90.00
#
_symmetry.space_group_name_H-M   'P 1'
#
loop_
_entity.id
_entity.type
_entity.pdbx_description
1 polymer ?
#
loop_
_entity_poly.entity_id
_entity_poly.type
_entity_poly.pdbx_seq_one_letter_code
_entity_poly.pdbx_strand_id
1 'polypeptide(L)'
;MRTPSQLDGREVAPLRKSRRPDVISAVRLFDMYVHLVELANENLLRNLLKQRQMAPENLDDLFEVWTLLTLVELHLKEGWELTDAYLIGGEIGAKRPRFTLARGDVRTELFFQTVPAEMGKASAYKNIFEDYDIDVTMRRPDITVKISAPEGMQYLIVEVKRTRDQGYILDGVYKTLGYVADFRSIIGPNAPLALLIVWDGIKRKTSGFTDSPIHIATASEFEAMSLPY
;
A
#
# COMPACT_ATOMS: atom_id res chain seq x y z
N MET A 1 28.74 -6.14 -20.42
CA MET A 1 28.45 -6.38 -18.99
C MET A 1 27.49 -7.56 -18.89
N ARG A 2 27.87 -8.65 -18.19
CA ARG A 2 26.97 -9.80 -17.96
C ARG A 2 25.91 -9.41 -16.93
N THR A 3 24.65 -9.58 -17.26
CA THR A 3 23.53 -9.48 -16.30
C THR A 3 23.73 -10.54 -15.20
N PRO A 4 23.63 -10.20 -13.90
CA PRO A 4 23.66 -11.20 -12.85
C PRO A 4 22.53 -12.21 -13.07
N SER A 5 22.84 -13.51 -13.02
CA SER A 5 21.86 -14.58 -13.13
C SER A 5 20.86 -14.50 -11.98
N GLN A 6 19.56 -14.62 -12.28
CA GLN A 6 18.54 -14.78 -11.25
C GLN A 6 18.82 -16.07 -10.47
N LEU A 7 18.79 -15.99 -9.14
CA LEU A 7 19.01 -17.12 -8.24
C LEU A 7 17.88 -18.15 -8.43
N ASP A 8 18.23 -19.42 -8.61
CA ASP A 8 17.27 -20.53 -8.72
C ASP A 8 16.86 -21.01 -7.30
N GLY A 9 15.64 -21.54 -7.15
CA GLY A 9 15.15 -22.07 -5.87
C GLY A 9 16.02 -23.19 -5.29
N ARG A 10 16.77 -23.89 -6.16
CA ARG A 10 17.80 -24.88 -5.76
C ARG A 10 18.99 -24.25 -5.05
N GLU A 11 19.33 -23.00 -5.37
CA GLU A 11 20.45 -22.26 -4.77
C GLU A 11 20.04 -21.62 -3.42
N VAL A 12 18.75 -21.34 -3.23
CA VAL A 12 18.21 -20.73 -2.00
C VAL A 12 17.85 -21.75 -0.92
N ALA A 13 17.52 -22.99 -1.32
CA ALA A 13 17.12 -24.06 -0.38
C ALA A 13 18.11 -24.32 0.78
N PRO A 14 19.44 -24.31 0.60
CA PRO A 14 20.39 -24.48 1.70
C PRO A 14 20.41 -23.28 2.66
N LEU A 15 20.12 -22.08 2.16
CA LEU A 15 20.19 -20.82 2.90
C LEU A 15 19.04 -20.66 3.90
N ARG A 16 17.93 -21.39 3.70
CA ARG A 16 16.78 -21.45 4.63
C ARG A 16 17.14 -21.93 6.04
N LYS A 17 18.26 -22.65 6.18
CA LYS A 17 18.77 -23.13 7.48
C LYS A 17 19.81 -22.21 8.11
N SER A 18 20.13 -21.09 7.46
CA SER A 18 21.10 -20.12 7.97
C SER A 18 20.63 -19.53 9.30
N ARG A 19 21.58 -19.24 10.20
CA ARG A 19 21.34 -18.50 11.45
C ARG A 19 21.65 -17.02 11.33
N ARG A 20 22.17 -16.60 10.16
CA ARG A 20 22.55 -15.23 9.88
C ARG A 20 21.32 -14.39 9.49
N PRO A 21 20.99 -13.31 10.22
CA PRO A 21 19.76 -12.54 10.02
C PRO A 21 19.61 -11.94 8.62
N ASP A 22 20.70 -11.49 8.01
CA ASP A 22 20.77 -10.96 6.65
C ASP A 22 20.43 -12.04 5.61
N VAL A 23 20.92 -13.26 5.80
CA VAL A 23 20.66 -14.41 4.91
C VAL A 23 19.22 -14.90 5.04
N ILE A 24 18.69 -14.98 6.28
CA ILE A 24 17.28 -15.33 6.51
C ILE A 24 16.35 -14.30 5.87
N SER A 25 16.71 -13.02 5.94
CA SER A 25 15.93 -11.95 5.33
C SER A 25 15.94 -12.06 3.80
N ALA A 26 17.10 -12.31 3.19
CA ALA A 26 17.22 -12.54 1.74
C ALA A 26 16.41 -13.77 1.27
N VAL A 27 16.40 -14.84 2.06
CA VAL A 27 15.59 -16.04 1.78
C VAL A 27 14.09 -15.73 1.86
N ARG A 28 13.66 -14.97 2.86
CA ARG A 28 12.25 -14.55 2.98
C ARG A 28 11.82 -13.64 1.83
N LEU A 29 12.72 -12.78 1.35
CA LEU A 29 12.49 -11.94 0.18
C LEU A 29 12.34 -12.78 -1.09
N PHE A 30 13.18 -13.81 -1.25
CA PHE A 30 13.04 -14.76 -2.34
C PHE A 30 11.73 -15.54 -2.25
N ASP A 31 11.38 -16.06 -1.06
CA ASP A 31 10.15 -16.81 -0.84
C ASP A 31 8.91 -15.92 -1.06
N MET A 32 8.95 -14.64 -0.66
CA MET A 32 7.90 -13.66 -0.90
C MET A 32 7.79 -13.28 -2.37
N TYR A 33 8.91 -13.12 -3.07
CA TYR A 33 8.95 -12.90 -4.52
C TYR A 33 8.38 -14.10 -5.28
N VAL A 34 8.77 -15.32 -4.90
CA VAL A 34 8.26 -16.56 -5.48
C VAL A 34 6.77 -16.69 -5.20
N HIS A 35 6.30 -16.49 -3.97
CA HIS A 35 4.87 -16.51 -3.64
C HIS A 35 4.07 -15.45 -4.40
N LEU A 36 4.57 -14.21 -4.51
CA LEU A 36 3.91 -13.17 -5.30
C LEU A 36 3.81 -13.60 -6.77
N VAL A 37 4.88 -14.17 -7.34
CA VAL A 37 4.94 -14.63 -8.74
C VAL A 37 4.08 -15.88 -8.99
N GLU A 38 3.92 -16.76 -7.99
CA GLU A 38 3.20 -18.03 -8.11
C GLU A 38 1.70 -17.93 -7.78
N LEU A 39 1.27 -16.97 -6.94
CA LEU A 39 -0.12 -16.81 -6.49
C LEU A 39 -0.87 -15.65 -7.14
N ALA A 40 -0.18 -14.60 -7.62
CA ALA A 40 -0.83 -13.51 -8.36
C ALA A 40 -0.86 -13.86 -9.85
N ASN A 41 -2.07 -13.79 -10.43
CA ASN A 41 -2.42 -14.09 -11.82
C ASN A 41 -1.23 -13.97 -12.81
N GLU A 42 -0.69 -15.13 -13.20
CA GLU A 42 0.68 -15.38 -13.68
C GLU A 42 1.16 -14.47 -14.83
N ASN A 43 0.23 -13.96 -15.64
CA ASN A 43 0.54 -13.14 -16.81
C ASN A 43 0.74 -11.66 -16.50
N LEU A 44 0.00 -11.09 -15.54
CA LEU A 44 0.09 -9.67 -15.23
C LEU A 44 1.40 -9.38 -14.47
N LEU A 45 1.69 -10.15 -13.42
CA LEU A 45 2.89 -9.96 -12.62
C LEU A 45 4.17 -10.31 -13.38
N ARG A 46 4.17 -11.36 -14.22
CA ARG A 46 5.31 -11.67 -15.10
C ARG A 46 5.62 -10.52 -16.06
N ASN A 47 4.60 -9.89 -16.63
CA ASN A 47 4.80 -8.80 -17.58
C ASN A 47 5.35 -7.54 -16.87
N LEU A 48 4.85 -7.23 -15.68
CA LEU A 48 5.31 -6.09 -14.86
C LEU A 48 6.76 -6.27 -14.35
N LEU A 49 7.14 -7.48 -13.95
CA LEU A 49 8.47 -7.77 -13.40
C LEU A 49 9.53 -7.99 -14.48
N LYS A 50 9.21 -8.68 -15.60
CA LYS A 50 10.19 -8.97 -16.66
C LYS A 50 10.69 -7.73 -17.39
N GLN A 51 9.93 -6.65 -17.41
CA GLN A 51 10.31 -5.41 -18.10
C GLN A 51 11.13 -4.42 -17.22
N ARG A 52 11.56 -4.81 -16.00
CA ARG A 52 12.23 -3.92 -15.03
C ARG A 52 11.42 -2.66 -14.69
N GLN A 53 10.09 -2.78 -14.53
CA GLN A 53 9.21 -1.64 -14.25
C GLN A 53 8.74 -1.57 -12.79
N MET A 54 8.91 -2.64 -12.01
CA MET A 54 8.94 -2.57 -10.55
C MET A 54 10.38 -2.74 -10.08
N ALA A 55 11.04 -1.65 -9.71
CA ALA A 55 12.33 -1.68 -9.05
C ALA A 55 12.20 -0.96 -7.69
N PRO A 56 11.58 -1.60 -6.67
CA PRO A 56 11.69 -1.10 -5.31
C PRO A 56 13.18 -0.90 -4.99
N GLU A 57 13.56 0.32 -4.63
CA GLU A 57 14.96 0.71 -4.45
C GLU A 57 15.48 0.16 -3.11
N ASN A 58 14.57 0.01 -2.15
CA ASN A 58 14.83 -0.48 -0.82
C ASN A 58 13.71 -1.40 -0.30
N LEU A 59 13.89 -1.94 0.91
CA LEU A 59 12.95 -2.87 1.52
C LEU A 59 11.62 -2.21 1.94
N ASP A 60 11.64 -0.91 2.25
CA ASP A 60 10.42 -0.17 2.60
C ASP A 60 9.53 -0.03 1.37
N ASP A 61 10.10 0.35 0.22
CA ASP A 61 9.39 0.42 -1.06
C ASP A 61 8.78 -0.94 -1.43
N LEU A 62 9.50 -2.04 -1.19
CA LEU A 62 8.97 -3.37 -1.46
C LEU A 62 7.77 -3.71 -0.57
N PHE A 63 7.77 -3.26 0.69
CA PHE A 63 6.66 -3.48 1.60
C PHE A 63 5.45 -2.59 1.25
N GLU A 64 5.69 -1.38 0.75
CA GLU A 64 4.65 -0.51 0.18
C GLU A 64 3.99 -1.17 -1.05
N VAL A 65 4.79 -1.67 -2.00
CA VAL A 65 4.27 -2.37 -3.18
C VAL A 65 3.53 -3.64 -2.79
N TRP A 66 4.08 -4.44 -1.87
CA TRP A 66 3.39 -5.62 -1.34
C TRP A 66 2.03 -5.25 -0.77
N THR A 67 1.95 -4.18 0.05
CA THR A 67 0.69 -3.71 0.64
C THR A 67 -0.33 -3.33 -0.44
N LEU A 68 0.10 -2.62 -1.48
CA LEU A 68 -0.77 -2.27 -2.62
C LEU A 68 -1.30 -3.50 -3.34
N LEU A 69 -0.46 -4.50 -3.61
CA LEU A 69 -0.88 -5.72 -4.29
C LEU A 69 -1.80 -6.56 -3.41
N THR A 70 -1.53 -6.64 -2.10
CA THR A 70 -2.43 -7.29 -1.15
C THR A 70 -3.78 -6.59 -1.09
N LEU A 71 -3.85 -5.26 -1.15
CA LEU A 71 -5.14 -4.56 -1.30
C LEU A 71 -5.90 -5.05 -2.53
N VAL A 72 -5.25 -5.14 -3.69
CA VAL A 72 -5.87 -5.65 -4.92
C VAL A 72 -6.37 -7.08 -4.73
N GLU A 73 -5.57 -7.95 -4.13
CA GLU A 73 -5.96 -9.33 -3.85
C GLU A 73 -7.17 -9.44 -2.91
N LEU A 74 -7.26 -8.58 -1.89
CA LEU A 74 -8.42 -8.54 -1.00
C LEU A 74 -9.69 -8.17 -1.77
N HIS A 75 -9.62 -7.19 -2.68
CA HIS A 75 -10.76 -6.86 -3.55
C HIS A 75 -11.16 -8.07 -4.42
N LEU A 76 -10.20 -8.73 -5.06
CA LEU A 76 -10.49 -9.89 -5.91
C LEU A 76 -11.13 -11.03 -5.11
N LYS A 77 -10.65 -11.30 -3.88
CA LYS A 77 -11.24 -12.30 -2.97
C LYS A 77 -12.68 -11.99 -2.59
N GLU A 78 -13.02 -10.71 -2.51
CA GLU A 78 -14.37 -10.22 -2.20
C GLU A 78 -15.26 -10.02 -3.44
N GLY A 79 -14.86 -10.59 -4.59
CA GLY A 79 -15.65 -10.61 -5.81
C GLY A 79 -15.63 -9.30 -6.61
N TRP A 80 -14.64 -8.44 -6.38
CA TRP A 80 -14.39 -7.31 -7.26
C TRP A 80 -13.64 -7.76 -8.51
N GLU A 81 -13.89 -7.08 -9.62
CA GLU A 81 -13.22 -7.32 -10.90
C GLU A 81 -12.22 -6.20 -11.19
N LEU A 82 -11.03 -6.56 -11.66
CA LEU A 82 -10.01 -5.60 -12.07
C LEU A 82 -10.36 -5.05 -13.46
N THR A 83 -10.67 -3.76 -13.56
CA THR A 83 -11.03 -3.11 -14.83
C THR A 83 -9.83 -2.49 -15.52
N ASP A 84 -8.92 -1.89 -14.75
CA ASP A 84 -7.70 -1.26 -15.26
C ASP A 84 -6.52 -1.55 -14.33
N ALA A 85 -5.36 -1.83 -14.94
CA ALA A 85 -4.10 -1.98 -14.23
C ALA A 85 -3.00 -1.29 -15.02
N TYR A 86 -2.26 -0.43 -14.32
CA TYR A 86 -1.23 0.38 -14.89
C TYR A 86 0.12 0.15 -14.23
N LEU A 87 1.19 0.38 -15.00
CA LEU A 87 2.57 0.25 -14.53
C LEU A 87 2.82 1.16 -13.32
N ILE A 88 3.36 0.60 -12.25
CA ILE A 88 4.04 1.36 -11.20
C ILE A 88 5.38 1.79 -11.80
N GLY A 89 5.78 3.07 -11.69
CA GLY A 89 7.04 3.58 -12.27
C GLY A 89 7.01 3.94 -13.78
N GLY A 90 5.92 3.67 -14.51
CA GLY A 90 5.74 4.16 -15.88
C GLY A 90 5.36 5.64 -15.94
N GLU A 91 5.64 6.30 -17.08
CA GLU A 91 5.17 7.66 -17.42
C GLU A 91 3.64 7.70 -17.51
N ILE A 92 3.00 7.69 -16.36
CA ILE A 92 1.59 7.94 -16.21
C ILE A 92 1.53 9.26 -15.48
N GLY A 93 0.76 10.20 -16.03
CA GLY A 93 0.57 11.52 -15.42
C GLY A 93 0.35 11.37 -13.92
N ALA A 94 1.06 12.18 -13.13
CA ALA A 94 1.34 11.98 -11.71
C ALA A 94 0.11 11.86 -10.77
N LYS A 95 -1.12 11.82 -11.27
CA LYS A 95 -2.39 11.84 -10.51
C LYS A 95 -3.43 10.83 -11.01
N ARG A 96 -3.01 9.72 -11.63
CA ARG A 96 -3.91 8.65 -12.06
C ARG A 96 -3.84 7.45 -11.12
N PRO A 97 -4.94 6.69 -10.97
CA PRO A 97 -4.90 5.44 -10.23
C PRO A 97 -4.00 4.42 -10.93
N ARG A 98 -3.37 3.56 -10.15
CA ARG A 98 -2.59 2.40 -10.64
C ARG A 98 -3.48 1.19 -10.89
N PHE A 99 -4.52 1.03 -10.09
CA PHE A 99 -5.51 -0.03 -10.26
C PHE A 99 -6.91 0.55 -10.14
N THR A 100 -7.81 0.08 -10.99
CA THR A 100 -9.24 0.34 -10.89
C THR A 100 -9.95 -1.01 -10.79
N LEU A 101 -10.81 -1.14 -9.79
CA LEU A 101 -11.64 -2.32 -9.57
C LEU A 101 -13.12 -1.93 -9.51
N ALA A 102 -14.00 -2.85 -9.86
CA ALA A 102 -15.45 -2.65 -9.79
C ALA A 102 -16.17 -3.87 -9.22
N ARG A 103 -17.27 -3.63 -8.49
CA ARG A 103 -18.19 -4.65 -8.00
C ARG A 103 -19.62 -4.10 -8.06
N GLY A 104 -20.39 -4.55 -9.06
CA GLY A 104 -21.69 -3.95 -9.36
C GLY A 104 -21.54 -2.47 -9.71
N ASP A 105 -22.31 -1.60 -9.05
CA ASP A 105 -22.26 -0.14 -9.27
C ASP A 105 -21.18 0.57 -8.43
N VAL A 106 -20.37 -0.19 -7.68
CA VAL A 106 -19.30 0.36 -6.85
C VAL A 106 -17.97 0.23 -7.59
N ARG A 107 -17.19 1.31 -7.61
CA ARG A 107 -15.86 1.39 -8.21
C ARG A 107 -14.83 1.83 -7.18
N THR A 108 -13.67 1.18 -7.18
CA THR A 108 -12.52 1.56 -6.36
C THR A 108 -11.31 1.88 -7.23
N GLU A 109 -10.64 2.98 -6.91
CA GLU A 109 -9.44 3.45 -7.59
C GLU A 109 -8.28 3.54 -6.57
N LEU A 110 -7.19 2.82 -6.84
CA LEU A 110 -6.01 2.76 -5.96
C LEU A 110 -4.92 3.68 -6.51
N PHE A 111 -4.55 4.70 -5.76
CA PHE A 111 -3.48 5.63 -6.06
C PHE A 111 -2.25 5.27 -5.22
N PHE A 112 -1.09 5.12 -5.87
CA PHE A 112 0.15 4.73 -5.20
C PHE A 112 1.20 5.84 -5.31
N GLN A 113 1.76 6.24 -4.16
CA GLN A 113 2.70 7.34 -4.00
C GLN A 113 2.21 8.64 -4.69
N THR A 114 0.90 8.81 -4.75
CA THR A 114 0.19 10.00 -5.25
C THR A 114 -1.20 10.07 -4.66
N VAL A 115 -1.88 11.19 -4.84
CA VAL A 115 -3.27 11.40 -4.42
C VAL A 115 -4.14 11.82 -5.60
N PRO A 116 -5.46 11.54 -5.53
CA PRO A 116 -6.46 12.13 -6.42
C PRO A 116 -6.34 13.65 -6.51
N ALA A 117 -6.59 14.22 -7.68
CA ALA A 117 -6.40 15.65 -7.92
C ALA A 117 -7.28 16.52 -7.00
N GLU A 118 -8.49 16.05 -6.73
CA GLU A 118 -9.47 16.65 -5.84
C GLU A 118 -9.01 16.63 -4.38
N MET A 119 -8.34 15.56 -3.93
CA MET A 119 -7.76 15.47 -2.59
C MET A 119 -6.62 16.47 -2.42
N GLY A 120 -5.78 16.63 -3.46
CA GLY A 120 -4.75 17.66 -3.45
C GLY A 120 -5.26 19.11 -3.43
N LYS A 121 -6.48 19.36 -3.95
CA LYS A 121 -7.15 20.66 -3.83
C LYS A 121 -7.79 20.87 -2.45
N ALA A 122 -8.15 19.78 -1.78
CA ALA A 122 -8.83 19.78 -0.49
C ALA A 122 -7.89 19.85 0.73
N SER A 123 -6.56 19.77 0.53
CA SER A 123 -5.56 19.88 1.60
C SER A 123 -5.74 21.17 2.40
N ALA A 124 -5.99 21.03 3.70
CA ALA A 124 -6.07 22.13 4.64
C ALA A 124 -4.70 22.81 4.86
N TYR A 125 -3.60 22.07 4.68
CA TYR A 125 -2.25 22.58 4.88
C TYR A 125 -1.65 23.28 3.66
N LYS A 126 -2.30 23.16 2.49
CA LYS A 126 -1.83 23.81 1.27
C LYS A 126 -1.63 25.32 1.44
N ASN A 127 -2.59 26.02 2.04
CA ASN A 127 -2.48 27.46 2.29
C ASN A 127 -1.33 27.80 3.24
N ILE A 128 -1.07 26.95 4.24
CA ILE A 128 0.08 27.14 5.15
C ILE A 128 1.38 27.10 4.35
N PHE A 129 1.55 26.14 3.45
CA PHE A 129 2.77 26.07 2.63
C PHE A 129 2.86 27.19 1.59
N GLU A 130 1.74 27.71 1.10
CA GLU A 130 1.72 28.88 0.21
C GLU A 130 2.06 30.20 0.95
N ASP A 131 1.72 30.30 2.25
CA ASP A 131 1.96 31.49 3.07
C ASP A 131 3.43 31.65 3.52
N TYR A 132 4.23 30.58 3.44
CA TYR A 132 5.66 30.59 3.78
C TYR A 132 6.49 30.15 2.57
N ASP A 133 7.75 30.62 2.45
CA ASP A 133 8.69 30.21 1.38
C ASP A 133 9.23 28.79 1.62
N ILE A 134 8.31 27.83 1.78
CA ILE A 134 8.60 26.42 1.98
C ILE A 134 8.14 25.72 0.71
N ASP A 135 9.10 25.30 -0.10
CA ASP A 135 8.86 24.53 -1.32
C ASP A 135 8.43 23.10 -0.95
N VAL A 136 7.16 22.98 -0.54
CA VAL A 136 6.61 21.69 -0.09
C VAL A 136 5.98 21.01 -1.29
N THR A 137 6.66 19.99 -1.80
CA THR A 137 5.97 18.96 -2.57
C THR A 137 4.88 18.39 -1.65
N MET A 138 3.61 18.63 -2.00
CA MET A 138 2.45 18.24 -1.20
C MET A 138 2.66 16.85 -0.60
N ARG A 139 2.60 16.78 0.74
CA ARG A 139 2.72 15.51 1.46
C ARG A 139 1.62 14.56 0.98
N ARG A 140 2.00 13.31 0.74
CA ARG A 140 1.12 12.28 0.21
C ARG A 140 1.25 11.01 1.05
N PRO A 141 0.14 10.31 1.34
CA PRO A 141 0.21 8.97 1.89
C PRO A 141 0.80 7.98 0.87
N ASP A 142 1.21 6.83 1.36
CA ASP A 142 1.80 5.78 0.51
C ASP A 142 0.77 5.25 -0.50
N ILE A 143 -0.47 5.04 -0.05
CA ILE A 143 -1.61 4.64 -0.89
C ILE A 143 -2.85 5.48 -0.52
N THR A 144 -3.63 5.85 -1.54
CA THR A 144 -5.00 6.39 -1.36
C THR A 144 -5.98 5.51 -2.10
N VAL A 145 -7.07 5.15 -1.44
CA VAL A 145 -8.18 4.41 -2.03
C VAL A 145 -9.35 5.37 -2.20
N LYS A 146 -9.86 5.50 -3.42
CA LYS A 146 -11.08 6.23 -3.71
C LYS A 146 -12.17 5.24 -4.05
N ILE A 147 -13.26 5.25 -3.29
CA ILE A 147 -14.43 4.41 -3.51
C ILE A 147 -15.57 5.31 -3.98
N SER A 148 -16.12 4.98 -5.15
CA SER A 148 -17.25 5.67 -5.75
C SER A 148 -18.42 4.71 -5.81
N ALA A 149 -19.51 5.05 -5.12
CA ALA A 149 -20.74 4.27 -5.05
C ALA A 149 -21.96 5.17 -5.34
N PRO A 150 -23.15 4.61 -5.62
CA PRO A 150 -24.36 5.41 -5.85
C PRO A 150 -24.71 6.37 -4.70
N GLU A 151 -24.44 5.97 -3.47
CA GLU A 151 -24.67 6.74 -2.24
C GLU A 151 -23.66 7.88 -2.02
N GLY A 152 -22.53 7.87 -2.74
CA GLY A 152 -21.52 8.90 -2.64
C GLY A 152 -20.11 8.40 -2.88
N MET A 153 -19.17 9.28 -2.59
CA MET A 153 -17.74 9.04 -2.74
C MET A 153 -17.08 9.06 -1.37
N GLN A 154 -16.16 8.14 -1.14
CA GLN A 154 -15.34 8.11 0.05
C GLN A 154 -13.88 7.87 -0.30
N TYR A 155 -13.01 8.41 0.54
CA TYR A 155 -11.57 8.20 0.45
C TYR A 155 -11.08 7.52 1.72
N LEU A 156 -10.17 6.58 1.56
CA LEU A 156 -9.46 5.88 2.62
C LEU A 156 -7.96 6.07 2.38
N ILE A 157 -7.26 6.47 3.44
CA ILE A 157 -5.80 6.58 3.42
C ILE A 157 -5.18 5.26 3.84
N VAL A 158 -4.09 4.85 3.19
CA VAL A 158 -3.31 3.69 3.61
C VAL A 158 -1.84 4.11 3.72
N GLU A 159 -1.31 4.06 4.92
CA GLU A 159 0.09 4.34 5.25
C GLU A 159 0.78 3.02 5.61
N VAL A 160 2.06 2.89 5.23
CA VAL A 160 2.83 1.65 5.36
C VAL A 160 4.12 1.92 6.13
N LYS A 161 4.44 1.05 7.10
CA LYS A 161 5.69 1.13 7.87
C LYS A 161 6.29 -0.27 8.05
N ARG A 162 7.39 -0.55 7.36
CA ARG A 162 8.13 -1.81 7.51
C ARG A 162 8.97 -1.82 8.80
N THR A 163 8.31 -1.92 9.94
CA THR A 163 8.96 -1.89 11.25
C THR A 163 8.27 -2.82 12.25
N ARG A 164 9.04 -3.19 13.29
CA ARG A 164 8.54 -3.86 14.50
C ARG A 164 8.69 -3.01 15.75
N ASP A 165 9.35 -1.87 15.61
CA ASP A 165 9.68 -0.98 16.70
C ASP A 165 8.49 -0.11 17.05
N GLN A 166 8.09 -0.10 18.32
CA GLN A 166 6.88 0.61 18.74
C GLN A 166 7.01 2.14 18.65
N GLY A 167 8.22 2.69 18.77
CA GLY A 167 8.47 4.12 18.59
C GLY A 167 8.22 4.53 17.14
N TYR A 168 8.79 3.81 16.18
CA TYR A 168 8.54 4.06 14.76
C TYR A 168 7.08 3.82 14.35
N ILE A 169 6.40 2.86 14.98
CA ILE A 169 4.95 2.65 14.76
C ILE A 169 4.15 3.85 15.28
N LEU A 170 4.47 4.35 16.48
CA LEU A 170 3.83 5.53 17.07
C LEU A 170 4.02 6.77 16.17
N ASP A 171 5.23 6.99 15.64
CA ASP A 171 5.48 8.05 14.66
C ASP A 171 4.63 7.88 13.40
N GLY A 172 4.49 6.64 12.93
CA GLY A 172 3.58 6.28 11.85
C GLY A 172 2.13 6.69 12.15
N VAL A 173 1.63 6.40 13.35
CA VAL A 173 0.27 6.78 13.79
C VAL A 173 0.10 8.30 13.73
N TYR A 174 1.03 9.07 14.28
CA TYR A 174 0.94 10.54 14.25
C TYR A 174 1.01 11.08 12.83
N LYS A 175 1.83 10.49 11.96
CA LYS A 175 1.89 10.86 10.54
C LYS A 175 0.55 10.60 9.84
N THR A 176 -0.05 9.43 10.07
CA THR A 176 -1.36 9.07 9.51
C THR A 176 -2.47 10.00 10.01
N LEU A 177 -2.50 10.33 11.31
CA LEU A 177 -3.43 11.33 11.87
C LEU A 177 -3.23 12.71 11.22
N GLY A 178 -1.99 13.08 10.92
CA GLY A 178 -1.66 14.30 10.18
C GLY A 178 -2.33 14.35 8.81
N TYR A 179 -2.33 13.25 8.06
CA TYR A 179 -3.03 13.18 6.78
C TYR A 179 -4.56 13.20 6.93
N VAL A 180 -5.11 12.48 7.92
CA VAL A 180 -6.55 12.53 8.20
C VAL A 180 -7.00 13.95 8.52
N ALA A 181 -6.20 14.70 9.28
CA ALA A 181 -6.46 16.10 9.59
C ALA A 181 -6.35 17.02 8.37
N ASP A 182 -5.33 16.81 7.51
CA ASP A 182 -5.10 17.59 6.28
C ASP A 182 -6.27 17.43 5.30
N PHE A 183 -6.75 16.19 5.11
CA PHE A 183 -7.77 15.84 4.13
C PHE A 183 -9.17 15.63 4.73
N ARG A 184 -9.42 16.13 5.94
CA ARG A 184 -10.66 15.91 6.71
C ARG A 184 -11.95 16.28 5.97
N SER A 185 -11.88 17.18 4.99
CA SER A 185 -13.03 17.68 4.22
C SER A 185 -13.47 16.72 3.12
N ILE A 186 -12.64 15.73 2.77
CA ILE A 186 -12.88 14.82 1.65
C ILE A 186 -12.75 13.33 2.05
N ILE A 187 -12.03 13.01 3.13
CA ILE A 187 -11.89 11.64 3.64
C ILE A 187 -13.13 11.18 4.42
N GLY A 188 -13.45 9.88 4.40
CA GLY A 188 -14.68 9.34 5.00
C GLY A 188 -15.89 9.36 4.05
N PRO A 189 -17.15 9.21 4.54
CA PRO A 189 -17.57 9.44 5.92
C PRO A 189 -17.44 8.24 6.87
N ASN A 190 -17.24 7.04 6.33
CA ASN A 190 -17.27 5.82 7.14
C ASN A 190 -15.90 5.54 7.75
N ALA A 191 -15.86 5.16 9.03
CA ALA A 191 -14.64 4.70 9.68
C ALA A 191 -14.30 3.26 9.26
N PRO A 192 -13.00 2.90 9.19
CA PRO A 192 -11.85 3.73 9.44
C PRO A 192 -11.58 4.71 8.29
N LEU A 193 -11.08 5.91 8.62
CA LEU A 193 -10.65 6.92 7.64
C LEU A 193 -9.25 6.60 7.10
N ALA A 194 -8.44 5.89 7.88
CA ALA A 194 -7.13 5.43 7.45
C ALA A 194 -6.77 4.04 7.97
N LEU A 195 -5.94 3.34 7.20
CA LEU A 195 -5.23 2.14 7.60
C LEU A 195 -3.75 2.47 7.79
N LEU A 196 -3.15 1.98 8.87
CA LEU A 196 -1.71 1.94 9.05
C LEU A 196 -1.26 0.48 9.04
N ILE A 197 -0.54 0.09 7.99
CA ILE A 197 -0.03 -1.27 7.82
C ILE A 197 1.41 -1.32 8.33
N VAL A 198 1.65 -2.13 9.35
CA VAL A 198 2.98 -2.32 9.93
C VAL A 198 3.47 -3.75 9.70
N TRP A 199 4.78 -3.95 9.70
CA TRP A 199 5.31 -5.30 9.52
C TRP A 199 4.88 -6.24 10.67
N ASP A 200 5.12 -5.84 11.92
CA ASP A 200 4.82 -6.62 13.13
C ASP A 200 4.98 -5.70 14.38
N GLY A 201 5.02 -6.24 15.60
CA GLY A 201 5.48 -5.52 16.79
C GLY A 201 4.38 -4.86 17.63
N ILE A 202 3.13 -4.98 17.19
CA ILE A 202 1.94 -4.61 17.95
C ILE A 202 1.05 -5.83 18.16
N LYS A 203 0.21 -5.75 19.19
CA LYS A 203 -0.87 -6.71 19.41
C LYS A 203 -2.14 -5.95 19.62
N ARG A 204 -3.17 -6.32 18.86
CA ARG A 204 -4.49 -5.76 19.06
C ARG A 204 -5.05 -6.25 20.40
N LYS A 205 -5.46 -5.31 21.26
CA LYS A 205 -6.05 -5.64 22.57
C LYS A 205 -7.53 -6.04 22.45
N THR A 206 -8.21 -5.62 21.38
CA THR A 206 -9.64 -5.86 21.13
C THR A 206 -9.87 -6.25 19.66
N SER A 207 -10.82 -7.15 19.41
CA SER A 207 -11.19 -7.64 18.07
C SER A 207 -12.29 -6.78 17.42
N GLY A 208 -12.35 -6.74 16.07
CA GLY A 208 -13.38 -6.04 15.27
C GLY A 208 -13.05 -4.56 14.97
N PHE A 209 -13.55 -3.96 13.88
CA PHE A 209 -13.31 -2.54 13.60
C PHE A 209 -13.93 -1.68 14.71
N THR A 210 -13.13 -0.80 15.30
CA THR A 210 -13.61 0.24 16.23
C THR A 210 -14.03 1.47 15.42
N ASP A 211 -14.89 2.33 15.95
CA ASP A 211 -15.17 3.69 15.42
C ASP A 211 -13.95 4.63 15.44
N SER A 212 -12.75 4.07 15.63
CA SER A 212 -11.49 4.76 15.53
C SER A 212 -11.28 5.24 14.09
N PRO A 213 -10.86 6.50 13.88
CA PRO A 213 -10.55 7.01 12.55
C PRO A 213 -9.35 6.28 11.91
N ILE A 214 -8.51 5.61 12.70
CA ILE A 214 -7.38 4.82 12.20
C ILE A 214 -7.51 3.38 12.68
N HIS A 215 -7.35 2.46 11.74
CA HIS A 215 -7.13 1.04 12.01
C HIS A 215 -5.66 0.69 11.76
N ILE A 216 -5.01 0.04 12.72
CA ILE A 216 -3.62 -0.41 12.59
C ILE A 216 -3.62 -1.93 12.48
N ALA A 217 -3.01 -2.46 11.44
CA ALA A 217 -2.90 -3.89 11.19
C ALA A 217 -1.45 -4.30 10.93
N THR A 218 -1.05 -5.45 11.44
CA THR A 218 0.20 -6.11 11.03
C THR A 218 0.05 -6.68 9.62
N ALA A 219 1.18 -6.96 8.95
CA ALA A 219 1.17 -7.60 7.63
C ALA A 219 0.35 -8.90 7.62
N SER A 220 0.50 -9.74 8.65
CA SER A 220 -0.26 -10.99 8.77
C SER A 220 -1.76 -10.78 9.01
N GLU A 221 -2.14 -9.76 9.77
CA GLU A 221 -3.56 -9.43 9.97
C GLU A 221 -4.18 -8.87 8.69
N PHE A 222 -3.40 -8.08 7.95
CA PHE A 222 -3.84 -7.42 6.73
C PHE A 222 -4.18 -8.42 5.61
N GLU A 223 -3.37 -9.47 5.42
CA GLU A 223 -3.66 -10.54 4.43
C GLU A 223 -4.99 -11.28 4.68
N ALA A 224 -5.42 -11.32 5.94
CA ALA A 224 -6.62 -12.03 6.39
C ALA A 224 -7.82 -11.09 6.65
N MET A 225 -7.65 -9.79 6.41
CA MET A 225 -8.66 -8.78 6.70
C MET A 225 -9.70 -8.72 5.58
N SER A 226 -10.94 -8.35 5.92
CA SER A 226 -11.94 -7.91 4.94
C SER A 226 -11.81 -6.41 4.68
N LEU A 227 -12.08 -5.98 3.45
CA LEU A 227 -12.09 -4.56 3.13
C LEU A 227 -13.12 -3.84 4.01
N PRO A 228 -12.77 -2.66 4.55
CA PRO A 228 -13.63 -1.98 5.50
C PRO A 228 -14.79 -1.20 4.85
N TYR A 229 -15.11 -1.49 3.58
CA TYR A 229 -16.14 -0.82 2.77
C TYR A 229 -16.82 -1.75 1.77
#